data_AF-A0A644Y9B4-F1
#
_entry.id   AF-A0A644Y9B4-F1
#
_cell.length_a   1.000
_cell.length_b   1.000
_cell.length_c   1.000
_cell.angle_alpha   90.00
_cell.angle_beta   90.00
_cell.angle_gamma   90.00
#
_symmetry.space_group_name_H-M   'P 1'
#
loop_
_entity.id
_entity.type
_entity.pdbx_description
1 polymer ?
#
loop_
_entity_poly.entity_id
_entity_poly.type
_entity_poly.pdbx_seq_one_letter_code
_entity_poly.pdbx_strand_id
1 'polypeptide(L)'
;MFRFHRWKDTEEVVDSLELALRNNNSNTTHHWGNSQERNGEYYMFSTIKEFNTRKQNGVLSNFLAGFISSLFFIASSMIIYLKLYTEMEDERIKYNKLHRIGMKEEEFIKLIYKKLSLIFFSPLIFGGVPAYAYLFIMFNKLDFPREFYLNSCYLFIAYVIFQSVYYLIVRRGYVRNIISLVKQ
;
A
#
# COMPACT_ATOMS: atom_id res chain seq x y z
N MET A 1 26.60 -2.18 19.03
CA MET A 1 25.47 -1.24 19.19
C MET A 1 25.05 -1.26 20.64
N PHE A 2 25.13 -0.14 21.35
CA PHE A 2 24.88 -0.07 22.80
C PHE A 2 23.40 -0.41 23.11
N ARG A 3 23.15 -1.50 23.82
CA ARG A 3 21.80 -1.90 24.27
C ARG A 3 21.53 -1.29 25.64
N PHE A 4 21.08 -0.04 25.67
CA PHE A 4 20.59 0.57 26.89
C PHE A 4 19.23 -0.02 27.23
N HIS A 5 19.05 -0.58 28.43
CA HIS A 5 17.77 -1.17 28.83
C HIS A 5 16.72 -0.11 29.20
N ARG A 6 17.17 1.08 29.62
CA ARG A 6 16.36 2.18 30.15
C ARG A 6 16.29 3.42 29.26
N TRP A 7 16.55 3.26 27.96
CA TRP A 7 16.56 4.37 27.00
C TRP A 7 15.21 5.10 26.87
N LYS A 8 14.11 4.49 27.31
CA LYS A 8 12.78 5.10 27.27
C LYS A 8 12.57 6.17 28.34
N ASP A 9 13.33 6.11 29.44
CA ASP A 9 13.18 7.02 30.58
C ASP A 9 14.04 8.29 30.43
N THR A 10 14.83 8.41 29.35
CA THR A 10 15.84 9.46 29.20
C THR A 10 15.29 10.77 28.61
N GLU A 11 13.98 10.89 28.43
CA GLU A 11 13.35 12.06 27.78
C GLU A 11 13.63 13.35 28.57
N GLU A 12 13.35 13.35 29.87
CA GLU A 12 13.57 14.49 30.77
C GLU A 12 15.06 14.90 30.87
N VAL A 13 15.95 13.90 30.90
CA VAL A 13 17.40 14.12 30.96
C VAL A 13 17.91 14.74 29.65
N VAL A 14 17.38 14.32 28.51
CA VAL A 14 17.74 14.86 27.20
C VAL A 14 17.26 16.30 27.07
N ASP A 15 16.02 16.59 27.47
CA ASP A 15 15.47 17.95 27.38
C ASP A 15 16.22 18.93 28.27
N SER A 16 16.54 18.52 29.50
CA SER A 16 17.34 19.35 30.42
C SER A 16 18.77 19.60 29.91
N LEU A 17 19.42 18.58 29.33
CA LEU A 17 20.74 18.71 28.71
C LEU A 17 20.70 19.63 27.49
N GLU A 18 19.69 19.52 26.64
CA GLU A 18 19.52 20.37 25.46
C GLU A 18 19.29 21.83 25.85
N LEU A 19 18.46 22.08 26.88
CA LEU A 19 18.26 23.42 27.45
C LEU A 19 19.56 23.99 28.04
N ALA A 20 20.31 23.17 28.79
CA ALA A 20 21.60 23.59 29.37
C ALA A 20 22.64 23.90 28.30
N LEU A 21 22.75 23.07 27.25
CA LEU A 21 23.64 23.31 26.12
C LEU A 21 23.25 24.58 25.36
N ARG A 22 21.96 24.79 25.10
CA ARG A 22 21.47 25.96 24.39
C ARG A 22 21.77 27.25 25.15
N ASN A 23 21.55 27.25 26.47
CA ASN A 23 21.84 28.39 27.33
C ASN A 23 23.35 28.67 27.47
N ASN A 24 24.18 27.64 27.51
CA ASN A 24 25.63 27.80 27.60
C ASN A 24 26.23 28.30 26.27
N ASN A 25 25.75 27.75 25.15
CA ASN A 25 26.19 28.16 23.82
C ASN A 25 25.85 29.63 23.50
N SER A 26 24.72 30.15 23.99
CA SER A 26 24.39 31.57 23.84
C SER A 26 25.26 32.52 24.68
N ASN A 27 25.91 32.02 25.73
CA ASN A 27 26.75 32.82 26.64
C ASN A 27 28.24 32.78 26.26
N THR A 28 28.65 31.84 25.40
CA THR A 28 30.00 31.81 24.84
C THR A 28 30.17 32.87 23.74
N THR A 29 30.65 34.05 24.11
CA THR A 29 31.06 35.14 23.20
C THR A 29 32.54 35.04 22.77
N HIS A 30 33.17 33.88 22.95
CA HIS A 30 34.59 33.71 22.63
C HIS A 30 34.77 33.49 21.12
N HIS A 31 34.94 34.59 20.38
CA HIS A 31 35.45 34.58 19.01
C HIS A 31 36.92 34.11 19.01
N TRP A 32 37.15 32.80 18.95
CA TRP A 32 38.45 32.26 18.52
C TRP A 32 38.52 32.35 16.99
N GLY A 33 39.60 32.96 16.49
CA GLY A 33 39.67 33.54 15.15
C GLY A 33 39.42 32.62 13.95
N ASN A 34 39.16 33.28 12.81
CA ASN A 34 39.12 32.80 11.42
C ASN A 34 39.14 31.29 11.21
N SER A 35 38.03 30.64 11.56
CA SER A 35 37.66 29.34 11.03
C SER A 35 36.40 29.55 10.20
N GLN A 36 36.54 29.41 8.88
CA GLN A 36 35.44 29.15 7.94
C GLN A 36 34.86 27.76 8.25
N GLU A 37 34.50 27.51 9.50
CA GLU A 37 33.94 26.26 9.99
C GLU A 37 32.44 26.46 10.15
N ARG A 38 31.73 25.86 9.19
CA ARG A 38 30.32 25.48 9.22
C ARG A 38 29.70 25.69 10.61
N ASN A 39 28.73 26.59 10.69
CA ASN A 39 27.72 26.65 11.75
C ASN A 39 26.95 25.31 11.80
N GLY A 40 27.64 24.24 12.19
CA GLY A 40 27.01 22.97 12.50
C GLY A 40 26.38 23.17 13.86
N GLU A 41 25.09 23.45 13.89
CA GLU A 41 24.29 23.18 15.06
C GLU A 41 24.56 21.71 15.44
N TYR A 42 25.36 21.50 16.48
CA TYR A 42 25.63 20.15 16.97
C TYR A 42 24.34 19.64 17.61
N TYR A 43 23.53 18.94 16.82
CA TYR A 43 22.32 18.28 17.32
C TYR A 43 22.73 17.12 18.22
N MET A 44 22.22 17.12 19.45
CA MET A 44 22.36 15.98 20.33
C MET A 44 21.55 14.81 19.77
N PHE A 45 22.22 13.69 19.49
CA PHE A 45 21.55 12.47 19.05
C PHE A 45 20.91 11.77 20.25
N SER A 46 19.57 11.81 20.34
CA SER A 46 18.81 11.15 21.41
C SER A 46 17.87 10.10 20.83
N THR A 47 18.06 8.84 21.25
CA THR A 47 17.24 7.71 20.78
C THR A 47 15.76 7.87 21.13
N ILE A 48 15.43 8.43 22.30
CA ILE A 48 14.04 8.63 22.71
C ILE A 48 13.38 9.77 21.92
N LYS A 49 14.11 10.87 21.68
CA LYS A 49 13.61 12.00 20.88
C LYS A 49 13.36 11.56 19.44
N GLU A 50 14.31 10.84 18.84
CA GLU A 50 14.14 10.28 17.50
C GLU A 50 12.97 9.31 17.41
N PHE A 51 12.79 8.43 18.41
CA PHE A 51 11.67 7.51 18.44
C PHE A 51 10.33 8.24 18.53
N ASN A 52 10.19 9.22 19.43
CA ASN A 52 8.97 10.00 19.59
C ASN A 52 8.66 10.82 18.33
N THR A 53 9.65 11.47 17.73
CA THR A 53 9.50 12.18 16.45
C THR A 53 9.09 11.24 15.31
N ARG A 54 9.74 10.07 15.18
CA ARG A 54 9.37 9.07 14.15
C ARG A 54 7.98 8.51 14.39
N LYS A 55 7.59 8.28 15.65
CA LYS A 55 6.26 7.79 16.01
C LYS A 55 5.19 8.83 15.69
N GLN A 56 5.38 10.09 16.07
CA GLN A 56 4.43 11.17 15.82
C GLN A 56 4.25 11.41 14.31
N ASN A 57 5.35 11.48 13.56
CA ASN A 57 5.31 11.63 12.10
C ASN A 57 4.72 10.40 11.42
N GLY A 58 5.03 9.20 11.92
CA GLY A 58 4.52 7.94 11.40
C GLY A 58 3.00 7.79 11.56
N VAL A 59 2.42 8.25 12.68
CA VAL A 59 0.97 8.18 12.90
C VAL A 59 0.21 9.01 11.88
N LEU A 60 0.62 10.27 11.65
CA LEU A 60 -0.03 11.15 10.66
C LEU A 60 0.17 10.63 9.23
N SER A 61 1.38 10.17 8.90
CA SER A 61 1.68 9.61 7.58
C SER A 61 0.86 8.36 7.29
N ASN A 62 0.74 7.45 8.26
CA ASN A 62 -0.06 6.22 8.12
C ASN A 62 -1.55 6.54 7.98
N PHE A 63 -2.08 7.51 8.74
CA PHE A 63 -3.47 7.93 8.63
C PHE A 63 -3.77 8.50 7.24
N LEU A 64 -2.95 9.43 6.75
CA LEU A 64 -3.11 10.01 5.42
C LEU A 64 -2.97 8.96 4.31
N ALA A 65 -1.95 8.10 4.40
CA ALA A 65 -1.74 7.02 3.44
C ALA A 65 -2.96 6.10 3.38
N GLY A 66 -3.47 5.66 4.53
CA GLY A 66 -4.68 4.82 4.61
C GLY A 66 -5.93 5.51 4.06
N PHE A 67 -6.13 6.79 4.42
CA PHE A 67 -7.28 7.55 3.95
C PHE A 67 -7.26 7.76 2.43
N ILE A 68 -6.12 8.17 1.88
CA ILE A 68 -5.94 8.39 0.43
C ILE A 68 -6.11 7.06 -0.32
N SER A 69 -5.50 5.97 0.17
CA SER A 69 -5.69 4.64 -0.42
C SER A 69 -7.15 4.22 -0.43
N SER A 70 -7.89 4.45 0.66
CA SER A 70 -9.32 4.11 0.73
C SER A 70 -10.15 4.90 -0.26
N LEU A 71 -9.93 6.22 -0.38
CA LEU A 71 -10.64 7.05 -1.34
C LEU A 71 -10.37 6.62 -2.78
N PHE A 72 -9.09 6.37 -3.11
CA PHE A 72 -8.71 5.92 -4.44
C PHE A 72 -9.25 4.52 -4.75
N PHE A 73 -9.31 3.65 -3.74
CA PHE A 73 -9.88 2.31 -3.87
C PHE A 73 -11.38 2.35 -4.17
N ILE A 74 -12.14 3.20 -3.46
CA ILE A 74 -13.58 3.38 -3.71
C ILE A 74 -13.80 3.97 -5.11
N ALA A 75 -13.04 5.00 -5.48
CA ALA A 75 -13.13 5.62 -6.80
C ALA A 75 -12.81 4.62 -7.92
N SER A 76 -11.73 3.82 -7.78
CA SER A 76 -11.36 2.79 -8.74
C SER A 76 -12.43 1.69 -8.85
N SER A 77 -12.97 1.25 -7.71
CA SER A 77 -14.06 0.27 -7.66
C SER A 77 -15.31 0.78 -8.39
N MET A 78 -15.64 2.06 -8.20
CA MET A 78 -16.76 2.71 -8.90
C MET A 78 -16.52 2.84 -10.40
N ILE A 79 -15.31 3.17 -10.83
CA ILE A 79 -14.94 3.21 -12.26
C ILE A 79 -15.05 1.83 -12.90
N ILE A 80 -14.58 0.78 -12.24
CA ILE A 80 -14.71 -0.60 -12.72
C ILE A 80 -16.18 -0.98 -12.84
N TYR A 81 -17.00 -0.63 -11.85
CA TYR A 81 -18.44 -0.89 -11.88
C TYR A 81 -19.13 -0.18 -13.06
N LEU A 82 -18.87 1.12 -13.24
CA LEU A 82 -19.43 1.88 -14.37
C LEU A 82 -19.00 1.30 -15.71
N LYS A 83 -17.72 0.97 -15.84
CA LYS A 83 -17.19 0.35 -17.07
C LYS A 83 -17.85 -0.99 -17.35
N LEU A 84 -17.99 -1.84 -16.33
CA LEU A 84 -18.68 -3.12 -16.47
C LEU A 84 -20.14 -2.93 -16.88
N TYR A 85 -20.85 -1.99 -16.26
CA TYR A 85 -22.24 -1.67 -16.54
C TYR A 85 -22.44 -1.16 -17.98
N THR A 86 -21.65 -0.18 -18.42
CA THR A 86 -21.71 0.33 -19.81
C THR A 86 -21.34 -0.75 -20.83
N GLU A 87 -20.33 -1.57 -20.54
CA GLU A 87 -19.92 -2.66 -21.43
C GLU A 87 -20.96 -3.79 -21.52
N MET A 88 -21.80 -4.00 -20.51
CA MET A 88 -22.88 -5.00 -20.55
C MET A 88 -23.90 -4.72 -21.65
N GLU A 89 -24.23 -3.44 -21.86
CA GLU A 89 -25.26 -3.02 -22.82
C GLU A 89 -24.80 -3.28 -24.27
N ASP A 90 -23.54 -2.93 -24.57
CA ASP A 90 -22.88 -3.24 -25.84
C ASP A 90 -22.69 -4.75 -26.05
N GLU A 91 -22.34 -5.49 -24.99
CA GLU A 91 -22.22 -6.95 -25.04
C GLU A 91 -23.57 -7.62 -25.33
N ARG A 92 -24.69 -7.08 -24.83
CA ARG A 92 -26.04 -7.57 -25.14
C ARG A 92 -26.40 -7.39 -26.62
N ILE A 93 -26.04 -6.26 -27.22
CA ILE A 93 -26.28 -5.99 -28.64
C ILE A 93 -25.44 -6.95 -29.51
N LYS A 94 -24.19 -7.21 -29.12
CA LYS A 94 -23.35 -8.23 -29.77
C LYS A 94 -23.93 -9.63 -29.59
N TYR A 95 -24.38 -9.99 -28.39
CA TYR A 95 -25.03 -11.27 -28.12
C TYR A 95 -26.21 -11.49 -29.05
N ASN A 96 -27.14 -10.54 -29.18
CA ASN A 96 -28.29 -10.68 -30.07
C ASN A 96 -27.91 -10.84 -31.55
N LYS A 97 -26.84 -10.17 -31.99
CA LYS A 97 -26.32 -10.32 -33.36
C LYS A 97 -25.69 -11.68 -33.60
N LEU A 98 -24.90 -12.20 -32.65
CA LEU A 98 -24.23 -13.49 -32.79
C LEU A 98 -25.19 -14.67 -32.53
N HIS A 99 -26.18 -14.50 -31.65
CA HIS A 99 -27.24 -15.49 -31.42
C HIS A 99 -28.08 -15.72 -32.68
N ARG A 100 -28.36 -14.67 -33.45
CA ARG A 100 -28.99 -14.78 -34.78
C ARG A 100 -28.19 -15.59 -35.81
N ILE A 101 -26.89 -15.78 -35.59
CA ILE A 101 -25.98 -16.56 -36.44
C ILE A 101 -25.78 -17.99 -35.85
N GLY A 102 -26.46 -18.32 -34.75
CA GLY A 102 -26.42 -19.65 -34.13
C GLY A 102 -25.36 -19.80 -33.03
N MET A 103 -24.79 -18.71 -32.50
CA MET A 103 -23.87 -18.78 -31.37
C MET A 103 -24.58 -19.33 -30.13
N LYS A 104 -23.97 -20.36 -29.53
CA LYS A 104 -24.43 -20.98 -28.28
C LYS A 104 -24.16 -20.06 -27.09
N GLU A 105 -25.13 -19.97 -26.19
CA GLU A 105 -25.05 -19.23 -24.91
C GLU A 105 -23.79 -19.59 -24.09
N GLU A 106 -23.40 -20.85 -24.16
CA GLU A 106 -22.23 -21.42 -23.47
C GLU A 106 -20.91 -20.74 -23.87
N GLU A 107 -20.76 -20.40 -25.16
CA GLU A 107 -19.55 -19.77 -25.71
C GLU A 107 -19.47 -18.29 -25.31
N PHE A 108 -20.62 -17.62 -25.29
CA PHE A 108 -20.71 -16.22 -24.86
C PHE A 108 -20.39 -16.06 -23.37
N ILE A 109 -20.91 -16.96 -22.54
CA ILE A 109 -20.60 -17.01 -21.11
C ILE A 109 -19.08 -17.25 -20.87
N LYS A 110 -18.44 -18.09 -21.70
CA LYS A 110 -17.00 -18.36 -21.62
C LYS A 110 -16.16 -17.12 -21.99
N LEU A 111 -16.61 -16.31 -22.95
CA LEU A 111 -15.98 -15.04 -23.30
C LEU A 111 -16.04 -14.04 -22.14
N ILE A 112 -17.21 -13.91 -21.50
CA ILE A 112 -17.40 -13.05 -20.32
C ILE A 112 -16.45 -13.49 -19.19
N TYR A 113 -16.34 -14.78 -18.90
CA TYR A 113 -15.41 -15.24 -17.85
C TYR A 113 -13.95 -14.87 -18.13
N LYS A 114 -13.52 -14.94 -19.38
CA LYS A 114 -12.14 -14.60 -19.75
C LYS A 114 -11.88 -13.11 -19.59
N LYS A 115 -12.84 -12.26 -19.97
CA LYS A 115 -12.77 -10.81 -19.77
C LYS A 115 -12.78 -10.44 -18.29
N LEU A 116 -13.68 -11.05 -17.52
CA LEU A 116 -13.79 -10.83 -16.07
C LEU A 116 -12.50 -11.27 -15.35
N SER A 117 -11.93 -12.42 -15.73
CA SER A 117 -10.64 -12.88 -15.22
C SER A 117 -9.54 -11.85 -15.50
N LEU A 118 -9.47 -11.31 -16.71
CA LEU A 118 -8.44 -10.33 -17.06
C LEU A 118 -8.57 -9.04 -16.22
N ILE A 119 -9.79 -8.59 -15.95
CA ILE A 119 -10.06 -7.43 -15.09
C ILE A 119 -9.69 -7.72 -13.63
N PHE A 120 -9.98 -8.92 -13.12
CA PHE A 120 -9.68 -9.30 -11.72
C PHE A 120 -8.20 -9.59 -11.45
N PHE A 121 -7.48 -10.16 -12.41
CA PHE A 121 -6.05 -10.44 -12.26
C PHE A 121 -5.17 -9.24 -12.60
N SER A 122 -5.69 -8.25 -13.34
CA SER A 122 -4.94 -7.03 -13.67
C SER A 122 -4.36 -6.31 -12.43
N PRO A 123 -5.14 -6.02 -11.36
CA PRO A 123 -4.59 -5.43 -10.14
C PRO A 123 -3.49 -6.26 -9.47
N LEU A 124 -3.53 -7.58 -9.61
CA LEU A 124 -2.53 -8.49 -9.02
C LEU A 124 -1.19 -8.37 -9.73
N ILE A 125 -1.19 -8.16 -11.05
CA ILE A 125 0.04 -7.93 -11.83
C ILE A 125 0.57 -6.52 -11.57
N PHE A 126 -0.27 -5.49 -11.77
CA PHE A 126 0.15 -4.09 -11.66
C PHE A 126 0.50 -3.67 -10.22
N GLY A 127 -0.12 -4.29 -9.20
CA GLY A 127 0.24 -4.07 -7.81
C GLY A 127 1.34 -5.01 -7.31
N GLY A 128 1.26 -6.30 -7.68
CA GLY A 128 2.15 -7.33 -7.16
C GLY A 128 3.58 -7.24 -7.69
N VAL A 129 3.77 -6.92 -8.98
CA VAL A 129 5.13 -6.84 -9.57
C VAL A 129 5.96 -5.72 -8.94
N PRO A 130 5.47 -4.46 -8.84
CA PRO A 130 6.22 -3.39 -8.17
C PRO A 130 6.41 -3.67 -6.67
N ALA A 131 5.41 -4.25 -6.00
CA ALA A 131 5.52 -4.60 -4.58
C ALA A 131 6.61 -5.65 -4.33
N TYR A 132 6.69 -6.69 -5.16
CA TYR A 132 7.74 -7.69 -5.08
C TYR A 132 9.13 -7.10 -5.37
N ALA A 133 9.25 -6.25 -6.39
CA ALA A 133 10.50 -5.56 -6.70
C ALA A 133 10.97 -4.69 -5.51
N TYR A 134 10.06 -3.96 -4.88
CA TYR A 134 10.37 -3.16 -3.69
C TYR A 134 10.84 -4.04 -2.51
N LEU A 135 10.12 -5.12 -2.21
CA LEU A 135 10.51 -6.07 -1.15
C LEU A 135 11.89 -6.69 -1.41
N PHE A 136 12.16 -7.06 -2.66
CA PHE A 136 13.45 -7.60 -3.07
C PHE A 136 14.59 -6.60 -2.86
N ILE A 137 14.37 -5.32 -3.19
CA ILE A 137 15.36 -4.27 -2.97
C ILE A 137 15.57 -4.03 -1.47
N MET A 138 14.50 -3.95 -0.67
CA MET A 138 14.62 -3.76 0.78
C MET A 138 15.39 -4.89 1.46
N PHE A 139 15.10 -6.13 1.09
CA PHE A 139 15.79 -7.29 1.68
C PHE A 139 17.29 -7.30 1.33
N ASN A 140 17.66 -7.04 0.07
CA ASN A 140 19.05 -7.14 -0.37
C ASN A 140 19.91 -5.90 -0.10
N LYS A 141 19.33 -4.70 -0.12
CA LYS A 141 20.11 -3.44 -0.04
C LYS A 141 20.04 -2.73 1.31
N LEU A 142 19.04 -3.03 2.13
CA LEU A 142 18.78 -2.28 3.37
C LEU A 142 18.90 -3.15 4.64
N ASP A 143 19.47 -4.36 4.52
CA ASP A 143 19.68 -5.32 5.63
C ASP A 143 18.46 -5.48 6.54
N PHE A 144 17.26 -5.47 5.95
CA PHE A 144 16.03 -5.71 6.70
C PHE A 144 16.01 -7.14 7.24
N PRO A 145 15.47 -7.35 8.46
CA PRO A 145 15.42 -8.68 9.07
C PRO A 145 14.65 -9.66 8.19
N ARG A 146 15.15 -10.89 8.08
CA ARG A 146 14.52 -11.98 7.31
C ARG A 146 13.04 -12.21 7.67
N GLU A 147 12.69 -11.99 8.94
CA GLU A 147 11.31 -12.10 9.43
C GLU A 147 10.36 -11.14 8.71
N PHE A 148 10.81 -9.94 8.37
CA PHE A 148 10.00 -8.97 7.63
C PHE A 148 9.65 -9.48 6.23
N TYR A 149 10.64 -10.01 5.51
CA TYR A 149 10.43 -10.60 4.18
C TYR A 149 9.46 -11.78 4.21
N LEU A 150 9.62 -12.69 5.17
CA LEU A 150 8.72 -13.83 5.33
C LEU A 150 7.29 -13.39 5.64
N ASN A 151 7.11 -12.43 6.54
CA ASN A 151 5.79 -11.87 6.86
C ASN A 151 5.14 -11.21 5.64
N SER A 152 5.91 -10.48 4.83
CA SER A 152 5.39 -9.90 3.58
C SER A 152 4.98 -10.99 2.57
N CYS A 153 5.73 -12.08 2.44
CA CYS A 153 5.35 -13.22 1.60
C CYS A 153 4.04 -13.87 2.08
N TYR A 154 3.86 -14.09 3.39
CA TYR A 154 2.62 -14.63 3.94
C TYR A 154 1.41 -13.73 3.64
N LEU A 155 1.57 -12.41 3.80
CA LEU A 155 0.53 -11.44 3.47
C LEU A 155 0.18 -11.46 1.97
N PHE A 156 1.19 -11.57 1.10
CA PHE A 156 0.96 -11.68 -0.34
C PHE A 156 0.18 -12.95 -0.70
N ILE A 157 0.55 -14.10 -0.13
CA ILE A 157 -0.17 -15.37 -0.35
C ILE A 157 -1.63 -15.25 0.13
N ALA A 158 -1.85 -14.68 1.32
CA ALA A 158 -3.19 -14.46 1.84
C ALA A 158 -4.03 -13.56 0.91
N TYR A 159 -3.43 -12.50 0.37
CA TYR A 159 -4.08 -11.62 -0.62
C TYR A 159 -4.47 -12.38 -1.91
N VAL A 160 -3.58 -13.22 -2.45
CA VAL A 160 -3.88 -14.03 -3.65
C VAL A 160 -5.03 -15.00 -3.39
N ILE A 161 -5.07 -15.63 -2.20
CA ILE A 161 -6.16 -16.52 -1.81
C ILE A 161 -7.47 -15.73 -1.74
N PHE A 162 -7.48 -14.57 -1.06
CA PHE A 162 -8.66 -13.73 -0.95
C PHE A 162 -9.19 -13.27 -2.32
N GLN A 163 -8.28 -12.82 -3.20
CA GLN A 163 -8.60 -12.41 -4.56
C GLN A 163 -9.19 -13.57 -5.37
N SER A 164 -8.64 -14.77 -5.21
CA SER A 164 -9.13 -15.98 -5.88
C SER A 164 -10.54 -16.36 -5.41
N VAL A 165 -10.81 -16.27 -4.10
CA VAL A 165 -12.14 -16.52 -3.52
C VAL A 165 -13.14 -15.49 -4.04
N TYR A 166 -12.78 -14.20 -4.07
CA TYR A 166 -13.64 -13.16 -4.59
C TYR A 166 -13.98 -13.37 -6.08
N TYR A 167 -12.97 -13.72 -6.90
CA TYR A 167 -13.17 -14.09 -8.29
C TYR A 167 -14.16 -15.26 -8.44
N LEU A 168 -14.05 -16.30 -7.60
CA LEU A 168 -14.99 -17.43 -7.63
C LEU A 168 -16.43 -17.01 -7.27
N ILE A 169 -16.60 -16.13 -6.28
CA ILE A 169 -17.92 -15.61 -5.88
C ILE A 169 -18.55 -14.81 -7.02
N VAL A 170 -17.82 -13.84 -7.58
CA VAL A 170 -18.34 -13.01 -8.68
C VAL A 170 -18.61 -13.87 -9.91
N ARG A 171 -17.70 -14.80 -10.25
CA ARG A 171 -17.91 -15.77 -11.32
C ARG A 171 -19.23 -16.50 -11.13
N ARG A 172 -19.46 -17.11 -9.96
CA ARG A 172 -20.68 -17.86 -9.64
C ARG A 172 -21.93 -16.96 -9.66
N GLY A 173 -21.85 -15.75 -9.14
CA GLY A 173 -22.94 -14.76 -9.14
C GLY A 173 -23.35 -14.34 -10.55
N TYR A 174 -22.38 -14.09 -11.43
CA TYR A 174 -22.63 -13.69 -12.82
C TYR A 174 -23.30 -14.81 -13.63
N VAL A 175 -22.87 -16.07 -13.46
CA VAL A 175 -23.52 -17.22 -14.14
C VAL A 175 -24.98 -17.32 -13.73
N ARG A 176 -25.23 -17.19 -12.42
CA ARG A 176 -26.55 -17.38 -11.84
C ARG A 176 -27.52 -16.28 -12.29
N ASN A 177 -27.06 -15.03 -12.38
CA ASN A 177 -27.86 -13.92 -12.88
C ASN A 177 -28.15 -14.01 -14.39
N ILE A 178 -27.18 -14.45 -15.20
CA ILE A 178 -27.40 -14.65 -16.64
C ILE A 178 -28.41 -15.79 -16.88
N ILE A 179 -28.26 -16.92 -16.20
CA ILE A 179 -29.18 -18.07 -16.35
C ILE A 179 -30.61 -17.73 -15.87
N SER A 180 -30.78 -16.91 -14.83
CA SER A 180 -32.12 -16.50 -14.40
C SER A 180 -32.80 -15.55 -15.38
N LEU A 181 -32.03 -14.73 -16.11
CA LEU A 181 -32.56 -13.79 -17.11
C LEU A 181 -32.93 -14.48 -18.44
N VAL A 182 -32.34 -15.64 -18.75
CA VAL A 182 -32.68 -16.44 -19.95
C VAL A 182 -33.98 -17.22 -19.76
N LYS A 183 -34.45 -17.39 -18.53
CA LYS A 183 -35.67 -18.15 -18.21
C LYS A 183 -36.95 -17.30 -18.18
N GLN A 184 -36.87 -16.02 -18.54
CA GLN A 184 -37.97 -15.05 -18.55
C GLN A 184 -38.18 -14.51 -19.97
#